data_AF-A0A527XDZ4-F1
#
_entry.id   AF-A0A527XDZ4-F1
#
_cell.length_a   1.000
_cell.length_b   1.000
_cell.length_c   1.000
_cell.angle_alpha   90.00
_cell.angle_beta   90.00
_cell.angle_gamma   90.00
#
_symmetry.space_group_name_H-M   'P 1'
#
loop_
_entity.id
_entity.type
_entity.pdbx_description
1 polymer ?
#
loop_
_entity_poly.entity_id
_entity_poly.type
_entity_poly.pdbx_seq_one_letter_code
_entity_poly.pdbx_strand_id
1 'polypeptide(L)' 'MRLVAQRILLGIVLLFAVSVLIFAGTQILPGDVAQAILGQSATPEALANLREQLGLNDPAWLRYVHWLWG' A
#
# COMPACT_ATOMS: atom_id res chain seq x y z
N MET A 1 -1.26 21.36 28.78
CA MET A 1 -0.79 20.16 28.05
C MET A 1 -1.90 19.31 27.42
N ARG A 2 -3.07 19.11 28.07
CA ARG A 2 -4.18 18.28 27.53
C ARG A 2 -4.65 18.67 26.12
N LEU A 3 -4.77 19.97 25.84
CA LEU A 3 -5.20 20.48 24.52
C LEU A 3 -4.18 20.17 23.40
N VAL A 4 -2.88 20.24 23.73
CA VAL A 4 -1.80 19.96 22.77
C VAL A 4 -1.76 18.47 22.46
N ALA A 5 -1.82 17.60 23.48
CA ALA A 5 -1.87 16.15 23.29
C ALA A 5 -3.08 15.73 22.44
N GLN A 6 -4.25 16.34 22.66
CA GLN A 6 -5.46 16.05 21.90
C GLN A 6 -5.34 16.46 20.43
N ARG A 7 -4.72 17.61 20.13
CA ARG A 7 -4.45 18.04 18.75
C ARG A 7 -3.45 17.13 18.05
N ILE A 8 -2.39 16.71 18.74
CA ILE A 8 -1.41 15.77 18.18
C ILE A 8 -2.08 14.43 17.87
N LEU A 9 -2.88 13.89 18.79
CA LEU A 9 -3.60 12.64 18.57
C LEU A 9 -4.54 12.72 17.35
N LEU A 10 -5.31 13.81 17.23
CA LEU A 10 -6.17 14.04 16.07
C LEU A 10 -5.37 14.12 14.76
N GLY A 11 -4.21 14.79 14.79
CA GLY A 11 -3.30 14.85 13.65
C GLY A 11 -2.77 13.46 13.25
N ILE A 12 -2.35 12.64 14.21
CA ILE A 12 -1.90 11.26 13.95
C ILE A 12 -3.03 10.42 13.36
N VAL A 13 -4.24 10.51 13.91
CA VAL A 13 -5.41 9.78 13.39
C VAL A 13 -5.74 10.21 11.96
N LEU A 14 -5.66 11.51 11.67
CA LEU A 14 -5.89 12.01 10.31
C LEU A 14 -4.83 11.51 9.33
N LEU A 15 -3.54 11.61 9.71
CA LEU A 15 -2.44 11.10 8.88
C LEU A 15 -2.58 9.60 8.63
N PHE A 16 -2.95 8.85 9.67
CA PHE A 16 -3.22 7.42 9.54
C PHE A 16 -4.37 7.16 8.56
N ALA A 17 -5.49 7.86 8.70
CA ALA A 17 -6.63 7.73 7.79
C ALA A 17 -6.25 8.06 6.33
N VAL A 18 -5.50 9.15 6.11
CA VAL A 18 -5.00 9.51 4.78
C VAL A 18 -4.07 8.42 4.22
N SER A 19 -3.18 7.85 5.05
CA SER A 19 -2.29 6.76 4.61
C SER A 19 -3.06 5.52 4.16
N VAL A 20 -4.11 5.15 4.89
CA VAL A 20 -4.99 4.02 4.55
C VAL A 20 -5.73 4.31 3.24
N LEU A 21 -6.20 5.54 3.04
CA LEU A 21 -6.87 5.95 1.80
C LEU A 21 -5.94 5.89 0.59
N ILE A 22 -4.69 6.34 0.73
CA ILE A 22 -3.68 6.26 -0.33
C ILE A 22 -3.41 4.79 -0.67
N PHE A 23 -3.18 3.94 0.33
CA PHE A 23 -2.95 2.51 0.13
C PHE A 23 -4.16 1.82 -0.52
N ALA A 24 -5.38 2.12 -0.09
CA ALA A 24 -6.58 1.58 -0.70
C ALA A 24 -6.71 2.04 -2.17
N GLY A 25 -6.39 3.31 -2.45
CA GLY A 25 -6.38 3.86 -3.80
C GLY A 25 -5.43 3.12 -4.74
N THR A 26 -4.22 2.76 -4.27
CA THR A 26 -3.26 2.00 -5.10
C THR A 26 -3.70 0.56 -5.37
N GLN A 27 -4.51 -0.04 -4.49
CA GLN A 27 -5.06 -1.39 -4.68
C GLN A 27 -6.26 -1.43 -5.64
N ILE A 28 -7.00 -0.31 -5.77
CA ILE A 28 -8.19 -0.20 -6.62
C ILE A 28 -7.82 0.21 -8.06
N LEU A 29 -6.63 0.75 -8.28
CA LEU A 29 -6.15 1.13 -9.61
C LEU A 29 -6.25 -0.07 -10.59
N PRO A 30 -6.77 0.13 -11.81
CA PRO A 30 -6.84 -0.93 -12.80
C PRO A 30 -5.43 -1.32 -13.26
N GLY A 31 -5.10 -2.61 -13.14
CA GLY A 31 -3.75 -3.14 -13.33
C GLY A 31 -3.05 -3.35 -11.98
N ASP A 32 -2.31 -4.45 -11.83
CA ASP A 32 -1.59 -4.73 -10.59
C ASP A 32 -0.19 -4.12 -10.60
N VAL A 33 0.41 -3.98 -9.42
CA VAL A 33 1.74 -3.36 -9.26
C VAL A 33 2.80 -4.05 -10.10
N ALA A 34 2.75 -5.38 -10.25
CA ALA A 34 3.72 -6.09 -11.09
C ALA A 34 3.53 -5.78 -12.60
N GLN A 35 2.29 -5.53 -13.05
CA GLN A 35 2.02 -5.10 -14.43
C GLN A 35 2.42 -3.63 -14.66
N ALA A 36 2.34 -2.78 -13.64
CA ALA A 36 2.86 -1.41 -13.71
C ALA A 36 4.40 -1.39 -13.83
N ILE A 37 5.10 -2.34 -13.18
CA ILE A 37 6.57 -2.44 -13.22
C ILE A 37 7.07 -3.08 -14.51
N LEU A 38 6.48 -4.21 -14.93
CA LEU A 38 6.92 -4.95 -16.11
C LEU A 38 6.33 -4.42 -17.42
N GLY A 39 5.28 -3.60 -17.34
CA GLY A 39 4.55 -3.08 -18.49
C GLY A 39 3.59 -4.09 -19.12
N GLN A 40 2.91 -3.65 -20.18
CA GLN A 40 1.85 -4.43 -20.84
C GLN A 40 2.36 -5.64 -21.64
N SER A 41 3.65 -5.69 -21.96
CA SER A 41 4.27 -6.81 -22.69
C SER A 41 4.83 -7.91 -21.77
N ALA A 42 4.58 -7.83 -20.46
CA ALA A 42 5.07 -8.80 -19.50
C ALA A 42 4.47 -10.19 -19.73
N THR A 43 5.31 -11.23 -19.72
CA THR A 43 4.81 -12.61 -19.77
C THR A 43 4.06 -12.96 -18.48
N PRO A 44 3.04 -13.84 -18.55
CA PRO A 44 2.33 -14.29 -17.36
C PRO A 44 3.25 -14.87 -16.29
N GLU A 45 4.31 -15.60 -16.67
CA GLU A 45 5.27 -16.13 -15.69
C GLU A 45 6.08 -15.01 -15.01
N ALA A 46 6.55 -14.01 -15.76
CA ALA A 46 7.30 -12.90 -15.17
C ALA A 46 6.44 -12.09 -14.20
N LEU A 47 5.16 -11.90 -14.54
CA LEU A 47 4.16 -11.28 -13.67
C LEU A 47 3.94 -12.05 -12.36
N ALA A 48 3.75 -13.36 -12.44
CA ALA A 48 3.56 -14.21 -11.26
C ALA A 48 4.79 -14.21 -10.34
N ASN A 49 5.98 -14.36 -10.95
CA ASN A 49 7.24 -14.34 -10.21
C ASN A 49 7.47 -12.99 -9.51
N LEU A 50 7.16 -11.88 -10.19
CA LEU A 50 7.30 -10.56 -9.59
C LEU A 50 6.27 -10.30 -8.50
N ARG A 51 5.02 -10.78 -8.66
CA ARG A 51 4.00 -10.71 -7.60
C ARG A 51 4.45 -11.43 -6.34
N GLU A 52 5.06 -12.59 -6.48
CA GLU A 52 5.57 -13.36 -5.34
C GLU A 52 6.77 -12.66 -4.69
N GLN A 53 7.72 -12.17 -5.48
CA GLN A 53 8.87 -11.41 -4.96
C GLN A 53 8.48 -10.14 -4.22
N LEU A 54 7.43 -9.46 -4.68
CA LEU A 54 6.91 -8.23 -4.06
C LEU A 54 5.89 -8.49 -2.94
N GLY A 55 5.59 -9.75 -2.60
CA GLY A 55 4.58 -10.09 -1.60
C GLY A 55 3.18 -9.60 -1.97
N LEU A 56 2.88 -9.40 -3.26
CA LEU A 56 1.57 -8.90 -3.71
C LEU A 56 0.44 -9.90 -3.45
N ASN A 57 0.77 -11.16 -3.19
CA ASN A 57 -0.15 -12.23 -2.81
C ASN A 57 -0.49 -12.24 -1.31
N ASP A 58 0.20 -11.43 -0.49
CA ASP A 58 -0.02 -11.39 0.95
C ASP A 58 -1.33 -10.67 1.33
N PRO A 59 -1.87 -10.95 2.53
CA PRO A 59 -3.04 -10.25 3.05
C PRO A 59 -2.85 -8.71 3.02
N ALA A 60 -3.91 -7.97 2.68
CA ALA A 60 -3.85 -6.53 2.50
C ALA A 60 -3.30 -5.77 3.73
N TRP A 61 -3.58 -6.25 4.95
CA TRP A 61 -3.05 -5.66 6.18
C TRP A 61 -1.52 -5.80 6.28
N LEU A 62 -0.96 -6.93 5.84
CA LEU A 62 0.48 -7.17 5.87
C LEU A 62 1.18 -6.31 4.82
N ARG A 63 0.61 -6.24 3.61
CA ARG A 63 1.08 -5.34 2.53
C ARG A 63 1.03 -3.86 2.94
N TYR A 64 -0.01 -3.45 3.69
CA TYR A 64 -0.10 -2.09 4.23
C TYR A 64 1.00 -1.81 5.25
N VAL A 65 1.28 -2.74 6.18
CA VAL A 65 2.34 -2.58 7.18
C VAL A 65 3.72 -2.51 6.50
N HIS A 66 3.99 -3.38 5.53
CA HIS A 66 5.23 -3.33 4.74
C HIS A 66 5.37 -1.99 4.00
N TRP A 67 4.32 -1.56 3.30
CA TRP A 67 4.32 -0.27 2.59
C TRP A 67 4.51 0.93 3.54
N LEU A 68 3.94 0.88 4.75
CA LEU A 68 4.02 1.96 5.73
C LEU A 68 5.43 2.08 6.35
N TRP A 69 6.14 0.96 6.52
CA TRP A 69 7.45 0.93 7.18
C TRP A 69 8.65 0.94 6.22
N GLY A 70 8.45 0.60 4.94
CA GLY A 70 9.52 0.52 3.94
C GLY A 70 10.15 -0.87 3.86
#